data_AF-A0A133VNS5-F1
#
_entry.id   AF-A0A133VNS5-F1
#
_cell.length_a   1.000
_cell.length_b   1.000
_cell.length_c   1.000
_cell.angle_alpha   90.00
_cell.angle_beta   90.00
_cell.angle_gamma   90.00
#
_symmetry.space_group_name_H-M   'P 1'
#
loop_
_entity.id
_entity.type
_entity.pdbx_description
1 polymer ?
#
loop_
_entity_poly.entity_id
_entity_poly.type
_entity_poly.pdbx_seq_one_letter_code
_entity_poly.pdbx_strand_id
1 'polypeptide(L)' 'MMTVDVFHSKDDSAWCVRVRSIGQNRVVSRHRTKKAAIRRAKKEAKALGARIDVYKKDGTLQRTLNYGWQL' A
#
# COMPACT_ATOMS: atom_id res chain seq x y z
N MET A 1 -12.19 -7.42 4.56
CA MET A 1 -11.40 -6.28 5.07
C MET A 1 -10.44 -5.82 3.98
N MET A 2 -10.50 -4.54 3.58
CA MET A 2 -9.59 -4.00 2.55
C MET A 2 -8.22 -3.64 3.15
N THR A 3 -7.16 -3.89 2.39
CA THR A 3 -5.78 -3.54 2.75
C THR A 3 -5.11 -2.84 1.58
N VAL A 4 -4.37 -1.76 1.86
CA VAL A 4 -3.55 -1.07 0.87
C VAL A 4 -2.08 -1.41 1.12
N ASP A 5 -1.46 -2.11 0.20
CA ASP A 5 -0.06 -2.50 0.27
C ASP A 5 0.85 -1.45 -0.34
N VAL A 6 1.98 -1.20 0.30
CA VAL A 6 3.12 -0.48 -0.27
C VAL A 6 4.29 -1.43 -0.35
N PHE A 7 4.69 -1.84 -1.55
CA PHE A 7 5.79 -2.79 -1.76
C PHE A 7 6.72 -2.33 -2.86
N HIS A 8 7.93 -2.88 -2.89
CA HIS A 8 8.89 -2.63 -3.96
C HIS A 8 8.77 -3.74 -5.01
N SER A 9 8.47 -3.38 -6.26
CA SER A 9 8.56 -4.30 -7.39
C SER A 9 10.03 -4.52 -7.75
N LYS A 10 10.46 -5.78 -7.85
CA LYS A 10 11.82 -6.13 -8.27
C LYS A 10 11.99 -5.91 -9.77
N ASP A 11 10.95 -6.16 -10.56
CA ASP A 11 11.00 -6.09 -12.02
C ASP A 11 11.17 -4.65 -12.50
N ASP A 12 10.36 -3.73 -11.94
CA ASP A 12 10.34 -2.32 -12.37
C ASP A 12 11.21 -1.41 -11.48
N SER A 13 11.87 -1.96 -10.45
CA SER A 13 12.58 -1.19 -9.42
C SER A 13 11.79 0.01 -8.86
N ALA A 14 10.48 -0.17 -8.69
CA ALA A 14 9.55 0.89 -8.31
C ALA A 14 8.75 0.53 -7.04
N TRP A 15 8.33 1.55 -6.31
CA TRP A 15 7.40 1.40 -5.19
C TRP A 15 5.97 1.40 -5.69
N CYS A 16 5.30 0.26 -5.55
CA CYS A 16 3.93 0.03 -5.97
C CYS A 16 2.96 0.22 -4.80
N VAL A 17 1.77 0.72 -5.14
CA VAL A 17 0.62 0.72 -4.24
C VAL A 17 -0.41 -0.26 -4.80
N ARG A 18 -0.82 -1.23 -3.99
CA ARG A 18 -1.83 -2.22 -4.37
C ARG A 18 -2.99 -2.20 -3.39
N VAL A 19 -4.21 -2.18 -3.90
CA VAL A 19 -5.42 -2.40 -3.10
C VAL A 19 -5.72 -3.89 -3.13
N ARG A 20 -5.84 -4.48 -1.95
CA ARG A 20 -6.11 -5.90 -1.71
C ARG A 20 -7.48 -6.02 -1.05
N SER A 21 -8.39 -6.73 -1.72
CA SER A 21 -9.71 -7.12 -1.22
C SER A 21 -9.93 -8.61 -1.49
N ILE A 22 -10.98 -9.18 -0.92
CA ILE A 22 -11.35 -10.58 -1.16
C ILE A 22 -11.60 -10.76 -2.66
N GLY A 23 -10.79 -11.60 -3.31
CA GLY A 23 -10.87 -11.89 -4.74
C GLY A 23 -10.34 -10.79 -5.69
N GLN A 24 -9.83 -9.67 -5.18
CA GLN A 24 -9.33 -8.58 -6.04
C GLN A 24 -8.01 -7.99 -5.53
N ASN A 25 -6.98 -8.08 -6.37
CA ASN A 25 -5.67 -7.49 -6.15
C ASN A 25 -5.36 -6.53 -7.29
N ARG A 26 -5.42 -5.22 -7.05
CA ARG A 26 -5.19 -4.21 -8.09
C ARG A 26 -4.05 -3.29 -7.71
N VAL A 27 -3.02 -3.23 -8.55
CA VAL A 27 -2.00 -2.18 -8.46
C VAL A 27 -2.60 -0.88 -8.96
N VAL A 28 -2.67 0.13 -8.10
CA VAL A 28 -3.31 1.43 -8.40
C VAL A 28 -2.31 2.50 -8.79
N SER A 29 -1.04 2.38 -8.37
CA SER A 29 0.01 3.32 -8.77
C SER A 29 1.41 2.75 -8.58
N ARG A 30 2.38 3.33 -9.30
CA ARG A 30 3.82 3.05 -9.19
C ARG A 30 4.58 4.36 -8.99
N HIS A 31 5.62 4.35 -8.16
CA HIS A 31 6.38 5.53 -7.77
C HIS A 31 7.88 5.23 -7.67
N ARG A 32 8.73 6.19 -8.01
CA ARG A 32 10.20 6.03 -7.85
C ARG A 32 10.65 5.96 -6.39
N THR A 33 9.88 6.52 -5.45
CA THR A 33 10.28 6.61 -4.04
C THR A 33 9.23 6.03 -3.11
N LYS A 34 9.69 5.44 -2.00
CA LYS A 34 8.85 4.89 -0.93
C LYS A 34 7.91 5.95 -0.36
N LYS A 35 8.42 7.17 -0.16
CA LYS A 35 7.67 8.30 0.42
C LYS A 35 6.47 8.68 -0.45
N ALA A 36 6.63 8.69 -1.77
CA ALA A 36 5.54 8.98 -2.71
C ALA A 36 4.48 7.87 -2.70
N ALA A 37 4.90 6.60 -2.71
CA ALA A 37 3.98 5.46 -2.62
C ALA A 37 3.18 5.46 -1.31
N ILE A 38 3.83 5.71 -0.16
CA ILE A 38 3.14 5.84 1.14
C ILE A 38 2.11 6.98 1.10
N ARG A 39 2.46 8.14 0.52
CA ARG A 39 1.53 9.27 0.42
C ARG A 39 0.30 8.90 -0.40
N ARG A 40 0.46 8.17 -1.51
CA ARG A 40 -0.67 7.70 -2.31
C ARG A 40 -1.48 6.64 -1.56
N ALA A 41 -0.82 5.67 -0.93
CA ALA A 41 -1.48 4.64 -0.12
C ALA A 41 -2.33 5.23 1.00
N LYS A 42 -1.88 6.31 1.66
CA LYS A 42 -2.68 7.05 2.64
C LYS A 42 -3.96 7.65 2.07
N LYS A 43 -3.90 8.21 0.85
CA LYS A 43 -5.09 8.74 0.17
C LYS A 43 -6.09 7.64 -0.15
N GLU A 44 -5.62 6.51 -0.68
CA GLU A 44 -6.46 5.35 -1.00
C GLU A 44 -7.09 4.74 0.27
N ALA A 45 -6.27 4.53 1.31
CA ALA A 45 -6.73 3.92 2.54
C ALA A 45 -7.76 4.79 3.26
N LYS A 46 -7.58 6.12 3.25
CA LYS A 46 -8.58 7.05 3.79
C LYS A 46 -9.90 6.99 3.03
N ALA A 47 -9.87 6.90 1.70
CA ALA A 47 -11.07 6.81 0.88
C ALA A 47 -11.82 5.48 1.07
N LEU A 48 -11.09 4.39 1.32
CA LEU A 48 -11.63 3.03 1.40
C LEU A 48 -11.89 2.54 2.84
N GLY A 49 -11.55 3.33 3.87
CA GLY A 49 -11.58 2.87 5.26
C GLY A 49 -10.67 1.65 5.51
N ALA A 50 -9.55 1.56 4.77
CA ALA A 50 -8.69 0.39 4.75
C ALA A 50 -7.45 0.57 5.66
N ARG A 51 -6.83 -0.54 6.08
CA ARG A 51 -5.49 -0.50 6.68
C ARG A 51 -4.41 -0.42 5.60
N ILE A 52 -3.21 0.02 5.95
CA ILE A 52 -2.05 0.09 5.06
C ILE A 52 -0.96 -0.85 5.57
N ASP A 53 -0.50 -1.76 4.73
CA ASP A 53 0.67 -2.61 5.01
C ASP A 53 1.86 -2.11 4.20
N VAL A 54 2.94 -1.70 4.88
CA VAL A 54 4.15 -1.19 4.24
C VAL A 54 5.25 -2.23 4.35
N TYR A 55 5.74 -2.67 3.19
CA TYR A 55 6.77 -3.68 3.06
C TYR A 55 8.17 -3.04 2.88
N LYS A 56 9.20 -3.80 3.21
CA LYS A 56 10.60 -3.50 2.84
C LYS A 56 10.86 -3.95 1.40
N LYS A 57 12.06 -3.67 0.88
CA LYS A 57 12.48 -4.11 -0.47
C LYS A 57 12.59 -5.63 -0.60
N ASP A 58 12.86 -6.32 0.50
CA ASP A 58 12.94 -7.79 0.57
C ASP A 58 11.56 -8.47 0.63
N GLY A 59 10.46 -7.71 0.69
CA GLY A 59 9.11 -8.24 0.79
C GLY A 59 8.63 -8.51 2.21
N THR A 60 9.47 -8.29 3.23
CA THR A 60 9.07 -8.40 4.64
C THR A 60 8.17 -7.24 5.05
N LEU A 61 7.16 -7.50 5.88
CA LEU A 61 6.30 -6.46 6.43
C LEU A 61 7.13 -5.57 7.37
N GLN A 62 7.18 -4.26 7.09
CA GLN A 62 7.87 -3.30 7.94
C GLN A 62 6.93 -2.71 8.99
N ARG A 63 5.72 -2.32 8.59
CA ARG A 63 4.73 -1.67 9.47
C ARG A 63 3.33 -1.74 8.90
N THR A 64 2.34 -1.73 9.78
CA THR A 64 0.92 -1.59 9.45
C THR A 64 0.39 -0.26 10.01
N LEU A 65 -0.42 0.46 9.24
CA LEU A 65 -1.11 1.68 9.66
C LEU A 65 -2.61 1.44 9.57
N ASN A 66 -3.33 1.63 10.65
CA ASN A 66 -4.78 1.41 10.67
C ASN A 66 -5.50 2.74 10.44
N TYR A 67 -6.12 2.92 9.27
CA TYR A 67 -6.93 4.10 8.95
C TYR A 67 -8.43 3.87 9.15
N GLY A 68 -8.83 2.66 9.58
CA GLY A 68 -10.24 2.32 9.84
C GLY A 68 -10.78 2.76 11.20
N TRP A 69 -10.00 3.49 12.02
CA TRP A 69 -10.34 3.82 13.42
C TRP A 69 -10.15 5.30 13.78
N GLN A 70 -10.00 6.19 12.80
CA GLN A 70 -10.09 7.64 13.04
C GLN A 70 -11.49 8.11 12.64
N LEU A 71 -12.48 7.78 13.49
CA LEU A 71 -13.71 8.55 13.66
C LEU A 71 -13.40 9.76 14.54
#